data_AF-A0A7S1D5Q5-F1
#
_entry.id   AF-A0A7S1D5Q5-F1
#
_cell.length_a   1.000
_cell.length_b   1.000
_cell.length_c   1.000
_cell.angle_alpha   90.00
_cell.angle_beta   90.00
_cell.angle_gamma   90.00
#
_symmetry.space_group_name_H-M   'P 1'
#
loop_
_entity.id
_entity.type
_entity.pdbx_description
1 polymer ?
#
loop_
_entity_poly.entity_id
_entity_poly.type
_entity_poly.pdbx_seq_one_letter_code
_entity_poly.pdbx_strand_id
1 'polypeptide(L)'
;VDLFNVTHTGFDVESVAAVSTRLREVIMGLEERYEDTNLVLVSHADVLQICQLYGANAENVGSFSSYRFGNGEVRAMQRTPDSLPDPVPLQPPQRVISS
;
A
#
# COMPACT_ATOMS: atom_id res chain seq x y z
N VAL A 1 13.45 4.37 -2.97
CA VAL A 1 14.10 4.90 -1.74
C VAL A 1 13.32 4.43 -0.52
N ASP A 2 12.00 4.39 -0.61
CA ASP A 2 11.06 3.87 0.41
C ASP A 2 11.29 2.41 0.81
N LEU A 3 11.77 1.57 -0.12
CA LEU A 3 12.19 0.19 0.15
C LEU A 3 13.32 0.08 1.19
N PHE A 4 14.20 1.08 1.23
CA PHE A 4 15.42 1.10 2.06
C PHE A 4 15.33 2.09 3.23
N ASN A 5 14.39 3.03 3.18
CA ASN A 5 14.16 4.01 4.24
C ASN A 5 12.68 4.42 4.30
N VAL A 6 11.91 3.72 5.14
CA VAL A 6 10.46 3.90 5.35
C VAL A 6 10.12 5.22 6.04
N THR A 7 11.11 5.92 6.60
CA THR A 7 10.99 7.22 7.28
C THR A 7 11.56 8.38 6.45
N HIS A 8 11.94 8.13 5.19
CA HIS A 8 12.49 9.16 4.30
C HIS A 8 11.43 10.25 4.03
N THR A 9 11.77 11.50 4.36
CA THR A 9 10.98 12.71 4.07
C THR A 9 11.59 13.56 2.95
N GLY A 10 12.69 13.11 2.33
CA GLY A 10 13.26 13.82 1.18
C GLY A 10 12.34 13.73 -0.04
N PHE A 11 12.23 14.86 -0.76
CA PHE A 11 11.30 15.14 -1.86
C PHE A 11 9.88 15.61 -1.49
N ASP A 12 9.65 16.13 -0.28
CA ASP A 12 8.37 16.76 0.11
C ASP A 12 7.15 15.80 0.08
N VAL A 13 7.43 14.50 0.18
CA VAL A 13 6.44 13.40 0.15
C VAL A 13 6.24 12.79 1.54
N GLU A 14 4.99 12.46 1.86
CA GLU A 14 4.58 11.81 3.12
C GLU A 14 5.30 10.45 3.27
N SER A 15 5.85 10.16 4.46
CA SER A 15 6.53 8.88 4.68
C SER A 15 5.55 7.71 4.70
N VAL A 16 5.98 6.54 4.20
CA VAL A 16 5.15 5.32 4.20
C VAL A 16 4.68 4.95 5.62
N ALA A 17 5.50 5.24 6.65
CA ALA A 17 5.11 5.07 8.04
C ALA A 17 3.93 5.99 8.44
N ALA A 18 3.97 7.27 8.07
CA ALA A 18 2.88 8.21 8.35
C ALA A 18 1.59 7.82 7.60
N VAL A 19 1.71 7.41 6.32
CA VAL A 19 0.58 6.89 5.54
C VAL A 19 -0.02 5.65 6.22
N SER A 20 0.82 4.73 6.72
CA SER A 20 0.36 3.53 7.43
C SER A 20 -0.38 3.86 8.73
N THR A 21 0.11 4.83 9.52
CA THR A 21 -0.57 5.29 10.73
C THR A 21 -1.96 5.86 10.42
N ARG A 22 -2.06 6.70 9.39
CA ARG A 22 -3.33 7.30 8.96
C ARG A 22 -4.30 6.25 8.41
N LEU A 23 -3.80 5.29 7.62
CA LEU A 23 -4.59 4.17 7.13
C LEU A 23 -5.15 3.33 8.28
N ARG A 24 -4.34 3.06 9.31
CA ARG A 24 -4.79 2.34 10.51
C ARG A 24 -5.95 3.05 11.20
N GLU A 25 -5.85 4.37 11.42
CA GLU A 25 -6.92 5.14 12.06
C GLU A 25 -8.22 5.10 11.25
N VAL A 26 -8.11 5.20 9.91
CA VAL A 26 -9.27 5.09 9.01
C VAL A 26 -9.89 3.70 9.10
N ILE A 27 -9.09 2.63 8.99
CA ILE A 27 -9.59 1.25 9.05
C ILE A 27 -10.26 0.99 10.40
N MET A 28 -9.63 1.38 11.51
CA MET A 28 -10.21 1.19 12.84
C MET A 28 -11.52 1.94 13.01
N GLY A 29 -11.60 3.19 12.54
CA GLY A 29 -12.85 3.97 12.60
C GLY A 29 -13.96 3.40 11.71
N LEU A 30 -13.61 2.77 10.59
CA LEU A 30 -14.57 2.07 9.74
C LEU A 30 -15.04 0.76 10.37
N GLU A 31 -14.14 -0.06 10.90
CA GLU A 31 -14.47 -1.32 11.58
C GLU A 31 -15.31 -1.08 12.85
N GLU A 32 -15.05 -0.02 13.60
CA GLU A 32 -15.87 0.37 14.77
C GLU A 32 -17.27 0.85 14.36
N ARG A 33 -17.38 1.56 13.24
CA ARG A 33 -18.64 2.17 12.80
C ARG A 33 -19.56 1.22 12.04
N TYR A 34 -18.99 0.25 11.33
CA TYR A 34 -19.71 -0.63 10.42
C TYR A 34 -19.46 -2.10 10.78
N GLU A 35 -20.26 -2.61 11.70
CA GLU A 35 -20.27 -4.03 12.06
C GLU A 35 -20.92 -4.89 10.97
N ASP A 36 -20.47 -6.14 10.81
CA ASP A 36 -21.01 -7.15 9.88
C ASP A 36 -21.21 -6.69 8.43
N THR A 37 -20.41 -5.72 7.97
CA THR A 37 -20.50 -5.14 6.63
C THR A 37 -19.24 -5.38 5.83
N ASN A 38 -19.39 -5.62 4.52
CA ASN A 38 -18.27 -5.64 3.60
C ASN A 38 -17.82 -4.21 3.28
N LEU A 39 -16.61 -3.85 3.68
CA LEU A 39 -16.00 -2.55 3.36
C LEU A 39 -15.23 -2.65 2.03
N VAL A 40 -15.54 -1.76 1.10
CA VAL A 40 -14.81 -1.62 -0.17
C VAL A 40 -14.04 -0.31 -0.15
N LEU A 41 -12.71 -0.40 -0.19
CA LEU A 41 -11.82 0.76 -0.25
C LEU A 41 -11.50 1.09 -1.70
N VAL A 42 -11.73 2.34 -2.09
CA VAL A 42 -11.40 2.86 -3.43
C VAL A 42 -10.43 4.01 -3.27
N SER A 43 -9.25 3.86 -3.88
CA SER A 43 -8.19 4.88 -3.84
C SER A 43 -7.21 4.65 -4.98
N HIS A 44 -6.13 5.43 -5.00
CA HIS A 44 -5.01 5.23 -5.91
C HIS A 44 -4.20 3.97 -5.56
N ALA A 45 -3.51 3.41 -6.55
CA ALA A 45 -2.78 2.16 -6.43
C ALA A 45 -1.81 2.16 -5.23
N ASP A 46 -0.94 3.16 -5.12
CA ASP A 46 0.09 3.22 -4.05
C ASP A 46 -0.51 3.16 -2.64
N VAL A 47 -1.62 3.87 -2.42
CA VAL A 47 -2.32 3.86 -1.12
C VAL A 47 -2.93 2.49 -0.83
N LEU A 48 -3.56 1.87 -1.83
CA LEU A 48 -4.14 0.53 -1.68
C LEU A 48 -3.07 -0.55 -1.47
N GLN A 49 -1.90 -0.41 -2.10
CA GLN A 49 -0.77 -1.33 -1.90
C GLN A 49 -0.20 -1.22 -0.48
N ILE A 50 0.04 0.00 0.00
CA ILE A 50 0.49 0.24 1.38
C ILE A 50 -0.55 -0.35 2.35
N CYS A 51 -1.84 -0.10 2.11
CA CYS A 51 -2.93 -0.66 2.89
C CYS A 51 -2.92 -2.20 2.88
N GLN A 52 -2.69 -2.82 1.72
CA GLN A 52 -2.65 -4.27 1.59
C GLN A 52 -1.48 -4.89 2.38
N LEU A 53 -0.28 -4.32 2.26
CA LEU A 53 0.90 -4.80 2.98
C LEU A 53 0.77 -4.58 4.48
N TYR A 54 0.23 -3.42 4.88
CA TYR A 54 -0.04 -3.10 6.27
C TYR A 54 -1.06 -4.06 6.87
N GLY A 55 -2.20 -4.27 6.19
CA GLY A 55 -3.25 -5.18 6.62
C GLY A 55 -2.79 -6.64 6.70
N ALA A 56 -1.97 -7.07 5.75
CA ALA A 56 -1.36 -8.41 5.73
C ALA A 56 -0.24 -8.60 6.77
N ASN A 57 0.11 -7.56 7.54
CA ASN A 57 1.22 -7.56 8.49
C ASN A 57 2.56 -7.97 7.84
N ALA A 58 2.85 -7.42 6.66
CA ALA A 58 4.09 -7.65 5.95
C ALA A 58 5.31 -7.10 6.73
N GLU A 59 6.45 -7.79 6.65
CA GLU A 59 7.68 -7.41 7.35
C GLU A 59 8.22 -6.03 6.91
N ASN A 60 8.04 -5.68 5.63
CA ASN A 60 8.46 -4.39 5.10
C ASN A 60 7.38 -3.77 4.18
N VAL A 61 6.61 -2.84 4.72
CA VAL A 61 5.60 -2.08 3.96
C VAL A 61 6.22 -1.21 2.84
N GLY A 62 7.50 -0.82 2.96
CA GLY A 62 8.23 -0.10 1.91
C GLY A 62 8.39 -0.88 0.60
N SER A 63 8.07 -2.18 0.61
CA SER A 63 8.03 -3.02 -0.59
C SER A 63 6.74 -2.90 -1.42
N PHE A 64 5.79 -2.02 -1.03
CA PHE A 64 4.48 -1.85 -1.67
C PHE A 64 4.53 -1.73 -3.20
N SER A 65 5.55 -1.05 -3.73
CA SER A 65 5.76 -0.86 -5.17
C SER A 65 5.98 -2.15 -5.98
N SER A 66 6.35 -3.26 -5.31
CA SER A 66 6.46 -4.60 -5.89
C SER A 66 5.09 -5.30 -6.05
N TYR A 67 4.03 -4.80 -5.42
CA TYR A 67 2.69 -5.42 -5.39
C TYR A 67 1.69 -4.66 -6.28
N ARG A 68 2.03 -4.45 -7.55
CA ARG A 68 1.30 -3.60 -8.52
C ARG A 68 -0.18 -3.98 -8.67
N PHE A 69 -1.07 -3.00 -8.55
CA PHE A 69 -2.46 -3.12 -8.97
C PHE A 69 -2.58 -2.79 -10.47
N GLY A 70 -3.39 -3.57 -11.18
CA GLY A 70 -3.94 -3.20 -12.48
C GLY A 70 -5.04 -2.14 -12.36
N ASN A 71 -5.32 -1.43 -13.45
CA ASN A 71 -6.41 -0.47 -13.48
C ASN A 71 -7.76 -1.17 -13.29
N GLY A 72 -8.52 -0.74 -12.29
CA GLY A 72 -9.80 -1.34 -11.93
C GLY A 72 -9.68 -2.72 -11.26
N GLU A 73 -8.48 -3.14 -10.87
CA GLU A 73 -8.27 -4.37 -10.14
C GLU A 73 -8.86 -4.26 -8.73
N VAL A 74 -9.57 -5.31 -8.31
CA VAL A 74 -10.11 -5.46 -6.96
C VAL A 74 -9.41 -6.63 -6.29
N ARG A 75 -8.93 -6.44 -5.07
CA ARG A 75 -8.31 -7.49 -4.26
C ARG A 75 -8.99 -7.59 -2.90
N ALA A 76 -9.12 -8.82 -2.41
CA ALA A 76 -9.49 -9.05 -1.02
C ALA A 76 -8.32 -8.63 -0.12
N MET A 77 -8.60 -7.86 0.92
CA MET A 77 -7.63 -7.54 1.96
C MET A 77 -7.71 -8.61 3.05
N GLN A 78 -6.68 -9.44 3.17
CA GLN A 78 -6.58 -10.45 4.23
C GLN A 78 -5.47 -10.06 5.22
N ARG A 79 -5.50 -10.68 6.41
CA ARG A 79 -4.61 -10.33 7.53
C ARG A 79 -3.38 -11.24 7.66
N THR A 80 -2.97 -11.89 6.57
CA THR A 80 -1.83 -12.81 6.55
C THR A 80 -0.87 -12.47 5.41
N PRO A 81 0.47 -12.56 5.61
CA PRO A 81 1.43 -12.27 4.55
C PRO A 81 1.28 -13.17 3.32
N ASP A 82 0.88 -14.43 3.53
CA ASP A 82 0.67 -15.43 2.46
C ASP A 82 -0.48 -15.07 1.50
N SER A 83 -1.31 -14.09 1.86
CA SER A 83 -2.39 -13.59 1.00
C SER A 83 -1.93 -12.55 -0.03
N LEU A 84 -0.69 -12.06 0.10
CA LEU A 84 -0.13 -11.10 -0.83
C LEU A 84 0.20 -11.78 -2.16
N PRO A 85 -0.02 -11.10 -3.30
CA PRO A 85 0.37 -11.63 -4.59
C PRO A 85 1.89 -11.71 -4.70
N ASP A 86 2.39 -12.52 -5.63
CA ASP A 86 3.83 -12.64 -5.87
C ASP A 86 4.44 -11.25 -6.19
N PRO A 87 5.51 -10.85 -5.50
CA PRO A 87 6.13 -9.55 -5.73
C PRO A 87 6.75 -9.51 -7.13
N VAL A 88 6.43 -8.47 -7.88
CA VAL A 88 6.99 -8.23 -9.21
C VAL A 88 8.29 -7.43 -9.08
N PRO A 89 9.37 -7.80 -9.80
CA PRO A 89 10.62 -7.05 -9.77
C PRO A 89 10.43 -5.57 -10.08
N LEU A 90 11.10 -4.71 -9.30
CA LEU A 90 11.09 -3.27 -9.53
C LEU A 90 11.75 -2.96 -10.88
N GLN A 91 10.94 -2.59 -11.86
CA GLN A 91 11.47 -2.03 -13.10
C GLN A 91 11.98 -0.61 -12.80
N PRO A 92 13.26 -0.30 -13.10
CA PRO A 92 13.75 1.07 -12.96
C PRO A 92 12.90 2.01 -13.82
N PRO A 93 12.64 3.24 -13.36
CA PRO A 93 11.87 4.20 -14.15
C PRO A 93 12.59 4.42 -15.48
N GLN A 94 11.96 4.05 -16.59
CA GLN A 94 12.41 4.47 -17.90
C GLN A 94 12.21 5.99 -17.96
N ARG A 95 13.31 6.76 -17.91
CA ARG A 95 13.26 8.18 -18.26
C ARG A 95 12.72 8.26 -19.68
N VAL A 96 11.50 8.77 -19.84
CA VAL A 96 11.03 9.24 -21.14
C VAL A 96 11.93 10.42 -21.49
N ILE A 97 12.94 10.18 -22.32
CA ILE A 97 13.69 11.25 -22.95
C ILE A 97 12.70 11.86 -23.95
N SER A 98 11.93 12.88 -23.51
CA SER A 98 11.23 13.76 -24.43
C SER A 98 12.32 14.44 -25.27
N SER A 99 12.31 14.10 -26.55
CA SER A 99 13.16 14.64 -27.62
C SER A 99 13.22 16.16 -27.65
#